data_AF-A0A672ZIW8-F1
#
_entry.id   AF-A0A672ZIW8-F1
#
_cell.length_a   1.000
_cell.length_b   1.000
_cell.length_c   1.000
_cell.angle_alpha   90.00
_cell.angle_beta   90.00
_cell.angle_gamma   90.00
#
_symmetry.space_group_name_H-M   'P 1'
#
loop_
_entity.id
_entity.type
_entity.pdbx_description
1 polymer ?
#
loop_
_entity_poly.entity_id
_entity_poly.type
_entity_poly.pdbx_seq_one_letter_code
_entity_poly.pdbx_strand_id
1 'polypeptide(L)'
;MAGGKPCKVCNFTRQKSYGLVVPSLDELKAKGCESLGFTSSSPVTVVLEDDGTIVEDQAYFLCLPINTKFMLLHEKETWSPVRKTDSVDASVPPWRALAQQLKADLASIILMSEADLQTLVDVPCPELASALGFPEKKAADLQETLQRSLDRREEERQSKELLELYLKALHRQEQQDEGPSQASNEDGMEVDSASGFMSRTLMVLKGKTSPETRLSTEDLQMVVNRGVEAMEQVLACEAELTKRLQQIQAVQSIRSSSTQQTSADSPVRRAQRTAKKHHYEC
;
A
#
# COMPACT_ATOMS: atom_id res chain seq x y z
N MET A 1 49.34 8.09 -38.87
CA MET A 1 49.29 7.91 -37.40
C MET A 1 47.98 7.20 -37.09
N ALA A 2 48.04 5.92 -36.69
CA ALA A 2 46.82 5.17 -36.37
C ALA A 2 46.28 5.71 -35.03
N GLY A 3 45.22 6.51 -35.09
CA GLY A 3 44.52 6.97 -33.89
C GLY A 3 43.85 5.78 -33.24
N GLY A 4 44.32 5.37 -32.06
CA GLY A 4 43.67 4.31 -31.29
C GLY A 4 42.33 4.80 -30.73
N LYS A 5 41.34 3.91 -30.73
CA LYS A 5 40.02 4.15 -30.14
C LYS A 5 40.09 3.94 -28.63
N PRO A 6 39.72 4.93 -27.80
CA PRO A 6 39.55 4.73 -26.37
C PRO A 6 38.35 3.83 -26.11
N CYS A 7 38.55 2.80 -25.28
CA CYS A 7 37.54 1.83 -24.91
C CYS A 7 37.77 1.37 -23.46
N LYS A 8 36.75 0.77 -22.85
CA LYS A 8 36.85 0.18 -21.52
C LYS A 8 36.65 -1.33 -21.62
N VAL A 9 37.42 -2.09 -20.86
CA VAL A 9 37.35 -3.55 -20.83
C VAL A 9 37.13 -4.04 -19.41
N CYS A 10 36.25 -5.02 -19.22
CA CYS A 10 36.01 -5.69 -17.94
C CYS A 10 35.90 -7.21 -18.14
N ASN A 11 35.99 -7.95 -17.03
CA ASN A 11 35.73 -9.39 -16.98
C ASN A 11 34.26 -9.69 -16.61
N PHE A 12 33.88 -10.97 -16.62
CA PHE A 12 32.55 -11.44 -16.23
C PHE A 12 32.08 -10.92 -14.86
N THR A 13 32.97 -10.75 -13.88
CA THR A 13 32.60 -10.28 -12.53
C THR A 13 32.26 -8.78 -12.47
N ARG A 14 32.58 -8.00 -13.50
CA ARG A 14 32.37 -6.53 -13.58
C ARG A 14 33.01 -5.71 -12.45
N GLN A 15 33.84 -6.33 -11.59
CA GLN A 15 34.45 -5.68 -10.43
C GLN A 15 35.58 -4.72 -10.79
N LYS A 16 36.28 -4.99 -11.90
CA LYS A 16 37.40 -4.16 -12.39
C LYS A 16 37.17 -3.80 -13.84
N SER A 17 37.48 -2.56 -14.19
CA SER A 17 37.48 -2.09 -15.58
C SER A 17 38.77 -1.37 -15.91
N TYR A 18 39.29 -1.63 -17.10
CA TYR A 18 40.55 -1.09 -17.60
C TYR A 18 40.27 -0.22 -18.82
N GLY A 19 40.81 0.99 -18.83
CA GLY A 19 40.77 1.87 -20.00
C GLY A 19 41.90 1.51 -20.95
N LEU A 20 41.56 1.18 -22.19
CA LEU A 20 42.52 0.82 -23.24
C LEU A 20 42.34 1.73 -24.44
N VAL A 21 43.44 2.02 -25.13
CA VAL A 21 43.43 2.73 -26.41
C VAL A 21 43.95 1.75 -27.45
N VAL A 22 43.05 1.29 -28.32
CA VAL A 22 43.35 0.25 -29.31
C VAL A 22 42.81 0.63 -30.69
N PRO A 23 43.59 0.41 -31.76
CA PRO A 23 43.17 0.66 -33.14
C PRO A 23 42.32 -0.49 -33.72
N SER A 24 42.38 -1.71 -33.16
CA SER A 24 41.68 -2.89 -33.67
C SER A 24 41.06 -3.77 -32.57
N LEU A 25 40.12 -4.62 -32.97
CA LEU A 25 39.47 -5.62 -32.13
C LEU A 25 40.45 -6.72 -31.70
N ASP A 26 41.39 -7.10 -32.56
CA ASP A 26 42.42 -8.07 -32.21
C ASP A 26 43.38 -7.51 -31.13
N GLU A 27 43.70 -6.22 -31.22
CA GLU A 27 44.50 -5.55 -30.19
C GLU A 27 43.71 -5.36 -28.89
N LEU A 28 42.39 -5.14 -28.98
CA LEU A 28 41.49 -5.17 -27.82
C LEU A 28 41.54 -6.52 -27.12
N LYS A 29 41.49 -7.63 -27.87
CA LYS A 29 41.58 -8.99 -27.31
C LYS A 29 42.94 -9.20 -26.65
N ALA A 30 44.04 -8.88 -27.35
CA ALA A 30 45.38 -9.06 -26.83
C ALA A 30 45.65 -8.25 -25.55
N LYS A 31 45.45 -6.92 -25.59
CA LYS A 31 45.68 -6.03 -24.44
C LYS A 31 44.63 -6.19 -23.35
N GLY A 32 43.39 -6.49 -23.74
CA GLY A 32 42.30 -6.81 -22.82
C GLY A 32 42.64 -8.05 -22.00
N CYS A 33 43.07 -9.13 -22.64
CA CYS A 33 43.52 -10.35 -21.95
C CYS A 33 44.71 -10.09 -21.02
N GLU A 34 45.72 -9.35 -21.48
CA GLU A 34 46.87 -8.98 -20.64
C GLU A 34 46.44 -8.18 -19.40
N SER A 35 45.56 -7.19 -19.57
CA SER A 35 45.07 -6.35 -18.47
C SER A 35 44.17 -7.10 -17.48
N LEU A 36 43.42 -8.10 -17.96
CA LEU A 36 42.55 -8.94 -17.14
C LEU A 36 43.28 -10.15 -16.54
N GLY A 37 44.55 -10.39 -16.92
CA GLY A 37 45.35 -11.52 -16.44
C GLY A 37 44.93 -12.86 -17.04
N PHE A 38 44.33 -12.88 -18.23
CA PHE A 38 43.98 -14.11 -18.91
C PHE A 38 45.21 -14.78 -19.52
N THR A 39 45.27 -16.11 -19.43
CA THR A 39 46.33 -16.92 -20.04
C THR A 39 46.15 -16.93 -21.56
N SER A 40 47.19 -16.64 -22.32
CA SER A 40 47.16 -16.49 -23.79
C SER A 40 46.77 -17.75 -24.60
N SER A 41 46.37 -18.85 -23.94
CA SER A 41 46.08 -20.13 -24.61
C SER A 41 44.59 -20.39 -24.85
N SER A 42 43.68 -19.55 -24.36
CA SER A 42 42.23 -19.76 -24.54
C SER A 42 41.59 -18.66 -25.40
N PRO A 43 40.64 -19.03 -26.29
CA PRO A 43 39.90 -18.05 -27.06
C PRO A 43 38.96 -17.26 -26.14
N VAL A 44 38.86 -15.96 -26.40
CA VAL A 44 38.05 -15.03 -25.61
C VAL A 44 37.01 -14.39 -26.52
N THR A 45 35.76 -14.41 -26.05
CA THR A 45 34.63 -13.78 -26.71
C THR A 45 34.50 -12.35 -26.21
N VAL A 46 34.38 -11.39 -27.13
CA VAL A 46 34.18 -9.98 -26.79
C VAL A 46 32.69 -9.67 -26.94
N VAL A 47 32.09 -9.14 -25.90
CA VAL A 47 30.68 -8.71 -25.90
C VAL A 47 30.56 -7.28 -25.41
N LEU A 48 29.45 -6.61 -25.73
CA LEU A 48 29.08 -5.33 -25.13
C LEU A 48 28.62 -5.55 -23.69
N GLU A 49 29.08 -4.68 -22.79
CA GLU A 49 28.74 -4.81 -21.38
C GLU A 49 27.25 -4.51 -21.09
N ASP A 50 26.64 -3.61 -21.87
CA ASP A 50 25.28 -3.10 -21.69
C ASP A 50 24.20 -4.15 -22.00
N ASP A 51 24.33 -4.90 -23.09
CA ASP A 51 23.28 -5.78 -23.62
C ASP A 51 23.75 -7.19 -23.98
N GLY A 52 25.06 -7.46 -23.89
CA GLY A 52 25.63 -8.76 -24.21
C GLY A 52 25.79 -9.03 -25.70
N THR A 53 25.60 -8.03 -26.56
CA THR A 53 25.81 -8.17 -28.00
C THR A 53 27.25 -8.60 -28.28
N ILE A 54 27.42 -9.71 -29.00
CA ILE A 54 28.73 -10.25 -29.35
C ILE A 54 29.38 -9.38 -30.44
N VAL A 55 30.64 -9.01 -30.23
CA VAL A 55 31.42 -8.15 -31.15
C VAL A 55 32.54 -8.97 -31.77
N GLU A 56 32.29 -9.46 -32.99
CA GLU A 56 33.27 -10.21 -33.78
C GLU A 56 33.80 -9.41 -34.98
N ASP A 57 33.04 -8.40 -35.43
CA ASP A 57 33.37 -7.63 -36.62
C ASP A 57 34.17 -6.36 -36.31
N GLN A 58 35.32 -6.20 -36.99
CA GLN A 58 36.17 -5.01 -36.88
C GLN A 58 35.42 -3.72 -37.28
N ALA A 59 34.56 -3.78 -38.31
CA ALA A 59 33.77 -2.63 -38.74
C ALA A 59 32.76 -2.20 -37.67
N TYR A 60 32.10 -3.18 -37.02
CA TYR A 60 31.19 -2.92 -35.91
C TYR A 60 31.92 -2.29 -34.73
N PHE A 61 33.07 -2.85 -34.34
CA PHE A 61 33.91 -2.30 -33.28
C PHE A 61 34.24 -0.82 -33.50
N LEU A 62 34.58 -0.40 -34.73
CA LEU A 62 34.93 0.99 -35.04
C LEU A 62 33.73 1.93 -35.00
N CYS A 63 32.54 1.48 -35.41
CA CYS A 63 31.31 2.27 -35.43
C CYS A 63 30.74 2.58 -34.04
N LEU A 64 31.11 1.81 -33.01
CA LEU A 64 30.64 2.05 -31.65
C LEU A 64 31.09 3.43 -31.12
N PRO A 65 30.44 4.01 -30.11
CA PRO A 65 30.92 5.22 -29.46
C PRO A 65 32.35 5.10 -28.89
N ILE A 66 32.98 6.25 -28.64
CA ILE A 66 34.23 6.29 -27.88
C ILE A 66 33.90 5.93 -26.41
N ASN A 67 34.82 5.25 -25.73
CA ASN A 67 34.66 4.77 -24.36
C ASN A 67 33.57 3.70 -24.16
N THR A 68 33.12 3.03 -25.23
CA THR A 68 32.27 1.85 -25.11
C THR A 68 32.93 0.80 -24.21
N LYS A 69 32.12 0.20 -23.32
CA LYS A 69 32.54 -0.81 -22.37
C LYS A 69 32.30 -2.20 -22.96
N PHE A 70 33.39 -2.91 -23.14
CA PHE A 70 33.43 -4.29 -23.59
C PHE A 70 33.66 -5.21 -22.41
N MET A 71 33.13 -6.42 -22.51
CA MET A 71 33.38 -7.51 -21.60
C MET A 71 34.05 -8.64 -22.36
N LEU A 72 35.15 -9.15 -21.80
CA LEU A 72 35.84 -10.32 -22.32
C LEU A 72 35.40 -11.54 -21.50
N LEU A 73 34.88 -12.54 -22.20
CA LEU A 73 34.35 -13.77 -21.64
C LEU A 73 35.20 -14.97 -22.08
N HIS A 74 35.51 -15.84 -21.14
CA HIS A 74 36.14 -17.13 -21.43
C HIS A 74 35.11 -18.14 -21.98
N GLU A 75 35.53 -19.23 -22.63
CA GLU A 75 34.68 -20.30 -23.21
C GLU A 75 33.55 -20.86 -22.31
N LYS A 76 33.64 -20.67 -20.99
CA LYS A 76 32.66 -21.16 -20.00
C LYS A 76 31.80 -20.06 -19.40
N GLU A 77 32.02 -18.81 -19.77
CA GLU A 77 31.33 -17.65 -19.21
C GLU A 77 30.30 -17.11 -20.21
N THR A 78 29.10 -16.84 -19.75
CA THR A 78 28.01 -16.28 -20.57
C THR A 78 27.65 -14.92 -20.02
N TRP A 79 27.48 -13.92 -20.88
CA TRP A 79 27.02 -12.61 -20.44
C TRP A 79 25.69 -12.72 -19.68
N SER A 80 25.61 -12.02 -18.55
CA SER A 80 24.39 -11.90 -17.76
C SER A 80 24.09 -10.42 -17.51
N PRO A 81 22.81 -9.99 -17.57
CA PRO A 81 22.44 -8.61 -17.27
C PRO A 81 22.78 -8.29 -15.82
N VAL A 82 23.19 -7.05 -15.57
CA VAL A 82 23.41 -6.55 -14.20
C VAL A 82 22.05 -6.52 -13.50
N ARG A 83 21.74 -7.58 -12.76
CA ARG A 83 20.75 -7.51 -11.68
C ARG A 83 21.38 -6.53 -10.68
N LYS A 84 20.69 -5.45 -10.32
CA LYS A 84 21.12 -4.50 -9.27
C LYS A 84 21.06 -5.12 -7.85
N THR A 85 21.44 -6.38 -7.74
CA THR A 85 21.58 -7.14 -6.51
C THR A 85 22.98 -7.72 -6.56
N ASP A 86 23.75 -7.49 -5.51
CA ASP A 86 25.13 -7.91 -5.30
C ASP A 86 26.22 -7.05 -5.97
N SER A 87 26.46 -5.89 -5.36
CA SER A 87 27.82 -5.58 -4.97
C SER A 87 27.86 -5.35 -3.47
N VAL A 88 28.47 -6.32 -2.78
CA VAL A 88 29.04 -6.16 -1.46
C VAL A 88 30.21 -5.18 -1.61
N ASP A 89 29.89 -3.90 -1.66
CA ASP A 89 30.82 -2.86 -1.24
C ASP A 89 30.41 -2.47 0.18
N ALA A 90 31.39 -2.26 1.05
CA ALA A 90 31.21 -1.95 2.47
C ALA A 90 30.59 -0.55 2.72
N SER A 91 29.76 -0.06 1.81
CA SER A 91 28.86 1.06 2.02
C SER A 91 27.54 0.52 2.55
N VAL A 92 27.24 0.82 3.80
CA VAL A 92 25.96 0.54 4.46
C VAL A 92 24.82 0.88 3.47
N PRO A 93 23.97 -0.09 3.08
CA PRO A 93 22.85 0.17 2.18
C PRO A 93 22.01 1.35 2.67
N PRO A 94 21.59 2.28 1.80
CA PRO A 94 20.85 3.49 2.20
C PRO A 94 19.60 3.19 3.04
N TRP A 95 18.91 2.08 2.74
CA TRP A 95 17.74 1.60 3.48
C TRP A 95 18.03 1.30 4.95
N ARG A 96 19.28 0.97 5.32
CA ARG A 96 19.64 0.71 6.73
C ARG A 96 19.56 1.98 7.57
N ALA A 97 19.93 3.13 7.01
CA ALA A 97 19.78 4.41 7.71
C ALA A 97 18.30 4.73 7.95
N LEU A 98 17.47 4.50 6.93
CA LEU A 98 16.01 4.63 7.00
C LEU A 98 15.39 3.69 8.05
N ALA A 99 15.86 2.43 8.09
CA ALA A 99 15.43 1.46 9.09
C ALA A 99 15.83 1.89 10.51
N GLN A 100 17.05 2.42 10.71
CA GLN A 100 17.45 2.96 12.01
C GLN A 100 16.63 4.19 12.40
N GLN A 101 16.27 5.06 11.44
CA GLN A 101 15.41 6.21 11.70
C GLN A 101 14.03 5.77 12.18
N LEU A 102 13.42 4.77 11.53
CA LEU A 102 12.14 4.20 11.98
C LEU A 102 12.24 3.49 13.33
N LYS A 103 13.37 2.82 13.58
CA LYS A 103 13.63 2.19 14.88
C LYS A 103 13.72 3.21 16.01
N ALA A 104 14.35 4.35 15.75
CA ALA A 104 14.49 5.43 16.71
C ALA A 104 13.16 6.15 16.94
N ASP A 105 12.40 6.39 15.86
CA ASP A 105 11.11 7.07 15.91
C ASP A 105 10.16 6.57 14.80
N LEU A 106 9.09 5.88 15.19
CA LEU A 106 8.06 5.42 14.26
C LEU A 106 7.22 6.57 13.67
N ALA A 107 7.16 7.74 14.33
CA ALA A 107 6.46 8.91 13.78
C ALA A 107 7.15 9.49 12.54
N SER A 108 8.41 9.12 12.30
CA SER A 108 9.16 9.53 11.11
C SER A 108 8.48 9.13 9.79
N ILE A 109 7.61 8.11 9.78
CA ILE A 109 6.80 7.70 8.62
C ILE A 109 6.04 8.88 7.99
N ILE A 110 5.62 9.85 8.80
CA ILE A 110 4.85 11.01 8.33
C ILE A 110 5.70 11.89 7.38
N LEU A 111 6.97 12.08 7.72
CA LEU A 111 7.89 13.00 7.05
C LEU A 111 8.74 12.33 5.96
N MET A 112 8.81 11.01 5.96
CA MET A 112 9.55 10.26 4.94
C MET A 112 8.87 10.37 3.57
N SER A 113 9.71 10.39 2.53
CA SER A 113 9.22 10.36 1.16
C SER A 113 8.63 8.99 0.82
N GLU A 114 7.69 8.94 -0.12
CA GLU A 114 7.11 7.67 -0.59
C GLU A 114 8.16 6.74 -1.18
N ALA A 115 9.18 7.29 -1.86
CA ALA A 115 10.30 6.53 -2.38
C ALA A 115 11.10 5.85 -1.25
N ASP A 116 11.40 6.59 -0.17
CA ASP A 116 12.14 6.05 0.98
C ASP A 116 11.34 4.95 1.69
N LEU A 117 10.03 5.15 1.87
CA LEU A 117 9.15 4.14 2.44
C LEU A 117 9.09 2.89 1.54
N GLN A 118 9.02 3.07 0.21
CA GLN A 118 9.04 1.96 -0.74
C GLN A 118 10.35 1.17 -0.65
N THR A 119 11.50 1.85 -0.50
CA THR A 119 12.78 1.15 -0.36
C THR A 119 12.81 0.21 0.85
N LEU A 120 12.08 0.52 1.93
CA LEU A 120 12.01 -0.32 3.12
C LEU A 120 11.04 -1.50 2.96
N VAL A 121 9.98 -1.31 2.17
CA VAL A 121 9.04 -2.39 1.83
C VAL A 121 9.70 -3.42 0.92
N ASP A 122 10.52 -2.97 -0.05
CA ASP A 122 11.16 -3.84 -1.04
C ASP A 122 12.34 -4.66 -0.47
N VAL A 123 12.82 -4.33 0.74
CA VAL A 123 13.92 -5.06 1.40
C VAL A 123 13.46 -6.45 1.82
N PRO A 124 14.26 -7.50 1.63
CA PRO A 124 13.95 -8.83 2.17
C PRO A 124 13.69 -8.78 3.68
N CYS A 125 12.52 -9.27 4.11
CA CYS A 125 12.09 -9.29 5.50
C CYS A 125 13.16 -9.78 6.51
N PRO A 126 13.94 -10.87 6.27
CA PRO A 126 14.96 -11.30 7.23
C PRO A 126 16.09 -10.26 7.41
N GLU A 127 16.45 -9.53 6.37
CA GLU A 127 17.47 -8.48 6.45
C GLU A 127 16.98 -7.27 7.22
N LEU A 128 15.73 -6.87 6.99
CA LEU A 128 15.08 -5.78 7.72
C LEU A 128 14.93 -6.14 9.21
N ALA A 129 14.51 -7.37 9.51
CA ALA A 129 14.39 -7.90 10.87
C ALA A 129 15.73 -7.84 11.61
N SER A 130 16.82 -8.27 10.93
CA SER A 130 18.18 -8.19 11.46
C SER A 130 18.62 -6.75 11.71
N ALA A 131 18.35 -5.82 10.79
CA ALA A 131 18.72 -4.41 10.94
C ALA A 131 17.96 -3.70 12.07
N LEU A 132 16.66 -3.98 12.20
CA LEU A 132 15.81 -3.41 13.25
C LEU A 132 16.04 -4.10 14.61
N GLY A 133 16.57 -5.32 14.62
CA GLY A 133 16.66 -6.15 15.82
C GLY A 133 15.28 -6.65 16.28
N PHE A 134 14.38 -6.92 15.32
CA PHE A 134 13.04 -7.43 15.56
C PHE A 134 12.91 -8.88 15.11
N PRO A 135 11.95 -9.65 15.66
CA PRO A 135 11.54 -10.92 15.06
C PRO A 135 11.04 -10.71 13.63
N GLU A 136 11.29 -11.67 12.73
CA GLU A 136 10.85 -11.60 11.33
C GLU A 136 9.37 -11.31 11.18
N LYS A 137 8.52 -11.94 12.01
CA LYS A 137 7.07 -11.65 12.01
C LYS A 137 6.76 -10.17 12.25
N LYS A 138 7.44 -9.54 13.21
CA LYS A 138 7.22 -8.14 13.55
C LYS A 138 7.76 -7.22 12.44
N ALA A 139 8.84 -7.60 11.77
CA ALA A 139 9.34 -6.88 10.60
C ALA A 139 8.36 -6.99 9.41
N ALA A 140 7.76 -8.16 9.20
CA ALA A 140 6.72 -8.36 8.19
C ALA A 140 5.48 -7.50 8.49
N ASP A 141 4.98 -7.51 9.73
CA ASP A 141 3.85 -6.67 10.16
C ASP A 141 4.15 -5.17 9.96
N LEU A 142 5.41 -4.76 10.17
CA LEU A 142 5.86 -3.40 9.90
C LEU A 142 5.85 -3.10 8.39
N GLN A 143 6.42 -3.97 7.56
CA GLN A 143 6.41 -3.79 6.09
C GLN A 143 4.98 -3.71 5.54
N GLU A 144 4.07 -4.53 6.05
CA GLU A 144 2.65 -4.45 5.69
C GLU A 144 2.03 -3.11 6.10
N THR A 145 2.41 -2.58 7.27
CA THR A 145 1.95 -1.27 7.73
C THR A 145 2.51 -0.13 6.89
N LEU A 146 3.77 -0.23 6.48
CA LEU A 146 4.38 0.74 5.56
C LEU A 146 3.70 0.70 4.19
N GLN A 147 3.41 -0.49 3.65
CA GLN A 147 2.66 -0.65 2.40
C GLN A 147 1.27 -0.02 2.50
N ARG A 148 0.50 -0.33 3.55
CA ARG A 148 -0.81 0.30 3.80
C ARG A 148 -0.72 1.83 3.89
N SER A 149 0.38 2.37 4.42
CA SER A 149 0.58 3.83 4.48
C SER A 149 0.84 4.45 3.11
N LEU A 150 1.55 3.74 2.22
CA LEU A 150 1.77 4.15 0.84
C LEU A 150 0.48 4.10 0.03
N ASP A 151 -0.27 3.00 0.15
CA ASP A 151 -1.56 2.83 -0.52
C ASP A 151 -2.51 3.97 -0.15
N ARG A 152 -2.60 4.32 1.14
CA ARG A 152 -3.42 5.44 1.62
C ARG A 152 -3.00 6.79 1.03
N ARG A 153 -1.69 7.06 0.91
CA ARG A 153 -1.19 8.32 0.31
C ARG A 153 -1.59 8.41 -1.17
N GLU A 154 -1.55 7.30 -1.90
CA GLU A 154 -1.99 7.24 -3.29
C GLU A 154 -3.51 7.36 -3.42
N GLU A 155 -4.30 6.73 -2.55
CA GLU A 155 -5.75 6.92 -2.47
C GLU A 155 -6.13 8.39 -2.26
N GLU A 156 -5.42 9.08 -1.36
CA GLU A 156 -5.61 10.52 -1.12
C GLU A 156 -5.31 11.35 -2.37
N ARG A 157 -4.27 11.00 -3.13
CA ARG A 157 -3.94 11.66 -4.40
C ARG A 157 -5.03 11.44 -5.45
N GLN A 158 -5.52 10.21 -5.59
CA GLN A 158 -6.59 9.86 -6.52
C GLN A 158 -7.90 10.57 -6.17
N SER A 159 -8.24 10.64 -4.89
CA SER A 159 -9.41 11.37 -4.39
C SER A 159 -9.33 12.86 -4.69
N LYS A 160 -8.16 13.48 -4.45
CA LYS A 160 -7.93 14.89 -4.78
C LYS A 160 -8.08 15.16 -6.27
N GLU A 161 -7.50 14.33 -7.12
CA GLU A 161 -7.59 14.47 -8.58
C GLU A 161 -9.05 14.40 -9.06
N LEU A 162 -9.84 13.47 -8.50
CA LEU A 162 -11.27 13.36 -8.80
C LEU A 162 -12.05 14.62 -8.37
N LEU A 163 -11.78 15.15 -7.18
CA LEU A 163 -12.41 16.38 -6.69
C LEU A 163 -12.07 17.59 -7.57
N GLU A 164 -10.83 17.71 -8.02
CA GLU A 164 -10.43 18.77 -8.95
C GLU A 164 -11.18 18.68 -10.28
N LEU A 165 -11.41 17.47 -10.80
CA LEU A 165 -12.22 17.26 -12.00
C LEU A 165 -13.68 17.66 -11.78
N TYR A 166 -14.26 17.30 -10.63
CA TYR A 166 -15.62 17.70 -10.26
C TYR A 166 -15.76 19.22 -10.18
N LEU A 167 -14.83 19.91 -9.51
CA LEU A 167 -14.84 21.37 -9.43
C LEU A 167 -14.68 22.01 -10.82
N LYS A 168 -13.79 21.49 -11.67
CA LYS A 168 -13.66 21.96 -13.07
C LYS A 168 -14.96 21.78 -13.87
N ALA A 169 -15.68 20.67 -13.64
CA ALA A 169 -16.96 20.43 -14.28
C ALA A 169 -18.04 21.43 -13.82
N LEU A 170 -18.11 21.74 -12.52
CA LEU A 170 -19.02 22.76 -11.99
C LEU A 170 -18.75 24.15 -12.59
N HIS A 171 -17.48 24.58 -12.64
CA HIS A 171 -17.13 25.88 -13.24
C HIS A 171 -17.49 25.94 -14.74
N ARG A 172 -17.38 24.83 -15.47
CA ARG A 172 -17.79 24.75 -16.87
C ARG A 172 -19.32 24.84 -17.02
N GLN A 173 -20.06 24.29 -16.08
CA GLN A 173 -21.52 24.36 -16.05
C GLN A 173 -22.00 25.79 -15.76
N GLU A 174 -21.39 26.48 -14.79
CA GLU A 174 -21.69 27.89 -14.49
C GLU A 174 -21.39 28.83 -15.66
N GLN A 175 -20.27 28.61 -16.37
CA GLN A 175 -19.94 29.39 -17.59
C GLN A 175 -20.89 29.11 -18.77
N GLN A 176 -21.62 27.98 -18.76
CA GLN A 176 -22.64 27.68 -19.75
C GLN A 176 -24.02 28.28 -19.39
N ASP A 177 -24.29 28.54 -18.11
CA ASP A 177 -25.52 29.23 -17.65
C ASP A 177 -25.40 30.77 -17.69
N GLU A 178 -24.18 31.35 -17.71
CA GLU A 178 -23.90 32.81 -17.72
C GLU A 178 -23.31 33.34 -19.06
N GLY A 179 -23.78 32.83 -20.21
CA GLY A 179 -23.43 33.32 -21.57
C GLY A 179 -24.57 34.14 -22.23
N PRO A 180 -24.30 35.23 -22.97
CA PRO A 180 -25.16 36.42 -23.04
C PRO A 180 -26.38 36.31 -23.95
N SER A 181 -27.49 36.86 -23.46
CA SER A 181 -28.61 37.40 -24.23
C SER A 181 -28.13 38.50 -25.18
N GLN A 182 -27.73 38.15 -26.41
CA GLN A 182 -27.62 39.11 -27.51
C GLN A 182 -28.61 38.75 -28.60
N ALA A 183 -29.72 39.48 -28.61
CA ALA A 183 -30.61 39.59 -29.75
C ALA A 183 -29.83 40.17 -30.93
N SER A 184 -29.65 39.36 -31.96
CA SER A 184 -29.46 39.86 -33.32
C SER A 184 -30.35 39.02 -34.23
N ASN A 185 -31.38 39.69 -34.76
CA ASN A 185 -32.17 39.19 -35.86
C ASN A 185 -31.27 39.15 -37.10
N GLU A 186 -31.31 38.04 -37.85
CA GLU A 186 -31.47 37.96 -39.31
C GLU A 186 -30.87 36.66 -39.88
N ASP A 187 -31.81 35.76 -40.19
CA ASP A 187 -31.93 34.95 -41.39
C ASP A 187 -31.02 33.71 -41.63
N GLY A 188 -31.71 32.59 -41.90
CA GLY A 188 -31.19 31.45 -42.66
C GLY A 188 -30.45 30.35 -41.89
N MET A 189 -31.20 29.36 -41.41
CA MET A 189 -31.02 27.91 -41.66
C MET A 189 -31.33 27.06 -40.40
N GLU A 190 -32.39 26.24 -40.49
CA GLU A 190 -32.57 24.98 -39.76
C GLU A 190 -31.24 24.17 -39.84
N VAL A 191 -30.76 23.43 -38.85
CA VAL A 191 -31.41 22.37 -38.07
C VAL A 191 -30.53 22.06 -36.84
N ASP A 192 -31.21 21.66 -35.76
CA ASP A 192 -30.73 20.78 -34.69
C ASP A 192 -29.78 21.35 -33.61
N SER A 193 -30.36 22.18 -32.74
CA SER A 193 -29.94 22.32 -31.35
C SER A 193 -30.06 20.97 -30.63
N ALA A 194 -28.97 20.22 -30.54
CA ALA A 194 -28.82 19.01 -29.70
C ALA A 194 -28.84 19.31 -28.17
N SER A 195 -29.66 20.27 -27.73
CA SER A 195 -29.97 20.56 -26.31
C SER A 195 -31.31 19.92 -25.86
N GLY A 196 -32.05 19.28 -26.78
CA GLY A 196 -33.27 18.53 -26.44
C GLY A 196 -33.05 17.33 -25.49
N PHE A 197 -31.80 16.87 -25.33
CA PHE A 197 -31.48 15.73 -24.47
C PHE A 197 -31.53 16.08 -22.97
N MET A 198 -31.39 17.35 -22.58
CA MET A 198 -31.30 17.72 -21.16
C MET A 198 -32.63 18.10 -20.50
N SER A 199 -33.58 18.80 -21.13
CA SER A 199 -34.79 19.23 -20.42
C SER A 199 -35.73 18.07 -20.02
N ARG A 200 -35.90 17.07 -20.88
CA ARG A 200 -36.74 15.89 -20.55
C ARG A 200 -36.03 14.97 -19.56
N THR A 201 -34.73 14.77 -19.73
CA THR A 201 -33.91 13.95 -18.83
C THR A 201 -33.78 14.58 -17.45
N LEU A 202 -33.61 15.91 -17.35
CA LEU A 202 -33.60 16.63 -16.09
C LEU A 202 -34.97 16.66 -15.42
N MET A 203 -36.09 16.78 -16.15
CA MET A 203 -37.43 16.62 -15.55
C MET A 203 -37.66 15.20 -15.01
N VAL A 204 -37.18 14.18 -15.72
CA VAL A 204 -37.26 12.78 -15.31
C VAL A 204 -36.38 12.47 -14.09
N LEU A 205 -35.21 13.11 -13.97
CA LEU A 205 -34.29 12.95 -12.84
C LEU A 205 -34.73 13.79 -11.62
N LYS A 206 -35.23 15.01 -11.81
CA LYS A 206 -35.70 15.88 -10.71
C LYS A 206 -36.99 15.37 -10.06
N GLY A 207 -37.79 14.58 -10.78
CA GLY A 207 -38.92 13.82 -10.25
C GLY A 207 -38.56 12.46 -9.64
N LYS A 208 -37.28 12.05 -9.71
CA LYS A 208 -36.79 10.78 -9.15
C LYS A 208 -35.66 11.07 -8.17
N THR A 209 -36.04 11.48 -6.97
CA THR A 209 -35.24 11.22 -5.76
C THR A 209 -35.21 9.70 -5.55
N SER A 210 -34.22 9.05 -6.18
CA SER A 210 -34.03 7.60 -6.26
C SER A 210 -33.71 6.97 -4.89
N PRO A 211 -33.84 5.63 -4.71
CA PRO A 211 -32.75 4.77 -5.17
C PRO A 211 -33.16 3.39 -5.74
N GLU A 212 -32.37 2.93 -6.71
CA GLU A 212 -31.83 1.57 -6.86
C GLU A 212 -32.75 0.32 -6.88
N THR A 213 -32.43 -0.58 -7.82
CA THR A 213 -32.75 -2.02 -7.86
C THR A 213 -34.19 -2.44 -8.15
N ARG A 214 -34.43 -2.92 -9.38
CA ARG A 214 -35.59 -3.76 -9.69
C ARG A 214 -35.36 -5.16 -9.09
N LEU A 215 -35.71 -5.33 -7.83
CA LEU A 215 -36.06 -6.65 -7.33
C LEU A 215 -37.29 -7.14 -8.10
N SER A 216 -37.29 -8.39 -8.56
CA SER A 216 -38.46 -9.02 -9.15
C SER A 216 -39.64 -8.92 -8.18
N THR A 217 -40.89 -8.94 -8.67
CA THR A 217 -42.07 -9.07 -7.80
C THR A 217 -41.95 -10.25 -6.83
N GLU A 218 -41.21 -11.30 -7.21
CA GLU A 218 -40.92 -12.46 -6.36
C GLU A 218 -39.85 -12.17 -5.29
N ASP A 219 -38.82 -11.39 -5.63
CA ASP A 219 -37.80 -10.93 -4.68
C ASP A 219 -38.37 -9.95 -3.66
N LEU A 220 -39.26 -9.05 -4.10
CA LEU A 220 -40.00 -8.16 -3.21
C LEU A 220 -40.91 -8.94 -2.26
N GLN A 221 -41.60 -9.98 -2.75
CA GLN A 221 -42.40 -10.85 -1.90
C GLN A 221 -41.52 -11.60 -0.88
N MET A 222 -40.30 -11.99 -1.27
CA MET A 222 -39.35 -12.65 -0.38
C MET A 222 -38.83 -11.70 0.71
N VAL A 223 -38.50 -10.45 0.35
CA VAL A 223 -38.04 -9.41 1.28
C VAL A 223 -39.17 -8.99 2.24
N VAL A 224 -40.40 -8.90 1.74
CA VAL A 224 -41.57 -8.61 2.59
C VAL A 224 -41.82 -9.78 3.55
N ASN A 225 -41.83 -11.02 3.08
CA ASN A 225 -42.11 -12.17 3.94
C ASN A 225 -41.00 -12.40 4.99
N ARG A 226 -39.72 -12.41 4.57
CA ARG A 226 -38.57 -12.53 5.51
C ARG A 226 -38.40 -11.32 6.41
N GLY A 227 -38.67 -10.12 5.89
CA GLY A 227 -38.61 -8.88 6.66
C GLY A 227 -39.67 -8.84 7.76
N VAL A 228 -40.86 -9.38 7.51
CA VAL A 228 -41.93 -9.51 8.51
C VAL A 228 -41.55 -10.53 9.58
N GLU A 229 -40.99 -11.70 9.23
CA GLU A 229 -40.50 -12.68 10.22
C GLU A 229 -39.35 -12.14 11.09
N ALA A 230 -38.41 -11.39 10.47
CA ALA A 230 -37.32 -10.75 11.20
C ALA A 230 -37.84 -9.62 12.12
N MET A 231 -38.82 -8.84 11.66
CA MET A 231 -39.49 -7.84 12.50
C MET A 231 -40.30 -8.49 13.63
N GLU A 232 -40.96 -9.62 13.40
CA GLU A 232 -41.68 -10.35 14.43
C GLU A 232 -40.73 -10.89 15.51
N GLN A 233 -39.53 -11.36 15.14
CA GLN A 233 -38.48 -11.72 16.10
C GLN A 233 -37.94 -10.51 16.88
N VAL A 234 -37.77 -9.36 16.24
CA VAL A 234 -37.33 -8.13 16.93
C VAL A 234 -38.40 -7.61 17.89
N LEU A 235 -39.68 -7.62 17.49
CA LEU A 235 -40.80 -7.23 18.33
C LEU A 235 -41.01 -8.22 19.49
N ALA A 236 -40.81 -9.52 19.27
CA ALA A 236 -40.79 -10.52 20.34
C ALA A 236 -39.61 -10.31 21.31
N CYS A 237 -38.45 -9.89 20.80
CA CYS A 237 -37.29 -9.55 21.61
C CYS A 237 -37.55 -8.30 22.47
N GLU A 238 -38.23 -7.29 21.92
CA GLU A 238 -38.65 -6.09 22.65
C GLU A 238 -39.64 -6.42 23.79
N ALA A 239 -40.60 -7.32 23.55
CA ALA A 239 -41.52 -7.80 24.59
C ALA A 239 -40.80 -8.58 25.71
N GLU A 240 -39.82 -9.42 25.38
CA GLU A 240 -39.01 -10.11 26.40
C GLU A 240 -38.09 -9.13 27.15
N LEU A 241 -37.54 -8.13 26.47
CA LEU A 241 -36.67 -7.11 27.07
C LEU A 241 -37.44 -6.21 28.05
N THR A 242 -38.67 -5.81 27.72
CA THR A 242 -39.55 -5.07 28.64
C THR A 242 -39.94 -5.90 29.87
N LYS A 243 -40.20 -7.19 29.69
CA LYS A 243 -40.46 -8.13 30.81
C LYS A 243 -39.25 -8.27 31.73
N ARG A 244 -38.03 -8.38 31.18
CA ARG A 244 -36.78 -8.44 31.95
C ARG A 244 -36.50 -7.14 32.68
N LEU A 245 -36.77 -6.00 32.06
CA LEU A 245 -36.67 -4.68 32.69
C LEU A 245 -37.63 -4.55 33.88
N GLN A 246 -38.90 -4.96 33.73
CA GLN A 246 -39.86 -4.94 34.83
C GLN A 246 -39.45 -5.87 35.98
N GLN A 247 -38.94 -7.07 35.68
CA GLN A 247 -38.40 -7.96 36.71
C GLN A 247 -37.23 -7.32 37.47
N ILE A 248 -36.31 -6.66 36.76
CA ILE A 248 -35.17 -5.97 37.37
C ILE A 248 -35.66 -4.80 38.24
N GLN A 249 -36.61 -4.00 37.77
CA GLN A 249 -37.20 -2.89 38.54
C GLN A 249 -37.95 -3.38 39.79
N ALA A 250 -38.66 -4.50 39.71
CA ALA A 250 -39.32 -5.12 40.86
C ALA A 250 -38.30 -5.60 41.91
N VAL A 251 -37.21 -6.23 41.48
CA VAL A 251 -36.12 -6.66 42.38
C VAL A 251 -35.41 -5.45 43.01
N GLN A 252 -35.17 -4.39 42.25
CA GLN A 252 -34.59 -3.15 42.77
C GLN A 252 -35.51 -2.48 43.81
N SER A 253 -36.83 -2.52 43.59
CA SER A 253 -37.82 -1.99 44.54
C SER A 253 -37.82 -2.76 45.86
N ILE A 254 -37.70 -4.09 45.82
CA ILE A 254 -37.55 -4.95 47.02
C ILE A 254 -36.22 -4.66 47.73
N ARG A 255 -35.14 -4.43 46.99
CA ARG A 255 -33.84 -4.09 47.57
C ARG A 255 -33.88 -2.73 48.27
N SER A 256 -34.57 -1.73 47.70
CA SER A 256 -34.74 -0.42 48.34
C SER A 256 -35.63 -0.47 49.59
N SER A 257 -36.69 -1.28 49.60
CA SER A 257 -37.54 -1.43 50.78
C SER A 257 -36.87 -2.25 51.90
N SER A 258 -36.09 -3.27 51.53
CA SER A 258 -35.26 -4.03 52.48
C SER A 258 -34.18 -3.16 53.14
N THR A 259 -33.61 -2.18 52.43
CA THR A 259 -32.60 -1.27 52.99
C THR A 259 -33.21 -0.24 53.98
N GLN A 260 -34.50 0.10 53.82
CA GLN A 260 -35.21 0.97 54.77
C GLN A 260 -35.70 0.21 56.04
N GLN A 261 -35.91 -1.10 55.97
CA GLN A 261 -36.23 -1.93 57.15
C GLN A 261 -35.02 -2.25 58.03
N THR A 262 -33.78 -2.16 57.51
CA THR A 262 -32.56 -2.41 58.30
C THR A 262 -32.07 -1.23 59.15
N SER A 263 -32.69 -0.05 59.02
CA SER A 263 -32.37 1.16 59.82
C SER A 263 -33.32 1.41 60.99
N ALA A 264 -34.23 0.48 61.31
CA ALA A 264 -35.18 0.60 62.40
C ALA A 264 -35.24 -0.61 63.33
N ASP A 265 -34.16 -1.40 63.46
CA ASP A 265 -34.08 -2.38 64.56
C ASP A 265 -32.65 -2.60 65.06
N SER A 266 -32.41 -2.22 66.31
CA SER A 266 -31.29 -2.64 67.15
C SER A 266 -31.71 -2.52 68.62
N PRO A 267 -31.08 -3.24 69.56
CA PRO A 267 -30.85 -4.68 69.60
C PRO A 267 -31.31 -5.25 70.96
N VAL A 268 -32.04 -6.37 71.01
CA VAL A 268 -32.11 -7.15 72.27
C VAL A 268 -32.08 -8.64 71.98
N ARG A 269 -30.95 -9.23 72.39
CA ARG A 269 -30.74 -10.57 72.97
C ARG A 269 -29.56 -11.26 72.28
N ARG A 270 -28.43 -11.33 73.00
CA ARG A 270 -27.96 -12.57 73.63
C ARG A 270 -26.50 -12.42 74.09
N ALA A 271 -26.33 -11.89 75.30
CA ALA A 271 -25.12 -12.11 76.09
C ALA A 271 -25.54 -12.77 77.40
N GLN A 272 -25.28 -14.08 77.52
CA GLN A 272 -24.95 -14.80 78.75
C GLN A 272 -24.89 -16.30 78.46
N ARG A 273 -23.68 -16.76 78.06
CA ARG A 273 -23.19 -18.09 78.41
C ARG A 273 -22.28 -17.89 79.61
N THR A 274 -22.82 -18.04 80.82
CA THR A 274 -21.99 -18.21 82.02
C THR A 274 -22.68 -19.15 82.99
N ALA A 275 -21.93 -20.21 83.31
CA ALA A 275 -21.81 -20.84 84.62
C ALA A 275 -22.73 -22.03 84.99
N LYS A 276 -22.03 -23.16 85.20
CA LYS A 276 -22.20 -24.18 86.27
C LYS A 276 -23.30 -25.21 86.04
N LYS A 277 -22.96 -26.42 85.56
CA LYS A 277 -22.48 -27.56 86.38
C LYS A 277 -23.27 -27.70 87.69
N HIS A 278 -24.24 -28.63 87.64
CA HIS A 278 -24.84 -29.29 88.79
C HIS A 278 -23.77 -29.94 89.67
N HIS A 279 -23.86 -29.67 90.97
CA HIS A 279 -23.72 -30.62 92.08
C HIS A 279 -24.44 -29.94 93.25
N TYR A 280 -25.36 -30.58 93.96
CA TYR A 280 -25.07 -31.64 94.93
C TYR A 280 -26.29 -32.55 95.16
N GLU A 281 -26.00 -33.72 95.69
CA GLU A 281 -26.90 -34.72 96.27
C GLU A 281 -28.01 -34.14 97.16
N CYS A 282 -29.24 -34.63 96.97
CA CYS A 282 -30.05 -35.34 97.97
C CYS A 282 -31.29 -35.93 97.28
#